data_AF-A0A932LF43-F1
#
_entry.id   AF-A0A932LF43-F1
#
_cell.length_a   1.000
_cell.length_b   1.000
_cell.length_c   1.000
_cell.angle_alpha   90.00
_cell.angle_beta   90.00
_cell.angle_gamma   90.00
#
_symmetry.space_group_name_H-M   'P 1'
#
loop_
_entity.id
_entity.type
_entity.pdbx_description
1 polymer ?
#
loop_
_entity_poly.entity_id
_entity_poly.type
_entity_poly.pdbx_seq_one_letter_code
_entity_poly.pdbx_strand_id
1 'polypeptide(L)'
;MKRISMLTVVALVATLLTAIAQTGSAQRLEKKEFHTLLMNAKTPQEHQRLAAHYRAEAERLNSEAKEHEEMAEMYRKNPGGPAAKHPYATGEQHCRDIAKRYRESAAKMQALATLHEDMAKKTK
;
A
#
# COMPACT_ATOMS: atom_id res chain seq x y z
N MET A 1 -30.01 6.83 59.29
CA MET A 1 -28.79 6.47 58.53
C MET A 1 -29.16 6.61 57.05
N LYS A 2 -28.52 7.37 56.16
CA LYS A 2 -27.28 8.14 56.10
C LYS A 2 -27.58 9.51 55.46
N ARG A 3 -26.70 10.47 55.72
CA ARG A 3 -26.82 11.92 55.52
C ARG A 3 -26.55 12.33 54.07
N ILE A 4 -27.30 13.31 53.59
CA ILE A 4 -26.96 14.14 52.43
C ILE A 4 -25.85 15.12 52.86
N SER A 5 -24.78 15.26 52.08
CA SER A 5 -23.75 16.31 52.22
C SER A 5 -23.18 16.56 50.82
N MET A 6 -23.60 17.63 50.12
CA MET A 6 -23.11 19.02 50.16
C MET A 6 -21.85 19.22 49.28
N LEU A 7 -22.03 20.09 48.28
CA LEU A 7 -21.14 20.47 47.18
C LEU A 7 -19.69 20.82 47.58
N THR A 8 -18.70 20.47 46.73
CA THR A 8 -17.75 21.45 46.15
C THR A 8 -16.92 20.89 44.99
N VAL A 9 -17.12 21.52 43.83
CA VAL A 9 -16.25 21.79 42.67
C VAL A 9 -14.75 21.40 42.79
N VAL A 10 -14.27 20.55 41.88
CA VAL A 10 -13.01 20.78 41.14
C VAL A 10 -13.20 20.27 39.70
N ALA A 11 -13.48 21.19 38.79
CA ALA A 11 -13.18 21.01 37.37
C ALA A 11 -11.71 21.40 37.15
N LEU A 12 -10.84 20.48 36.71
CA LEU A 12 -9.68 20.81 35.86
C LEU A 12 -8.94 19.54 35.41
N VAL A 13 -8.93 19.33 34.08
CA VAL A 13 -7.79 18.87 33.26
C VAL A 13 -7.16 17.51 33.60
N ALA A 14 -7.50 16.52 32.77
CA ALA A 14 -6.57 15.48 32.36
C ALA A 14 -6.81 15.14 30.88
N THR A 15 -6.52 16.09 30.00
CA THR A 15 -6.10 15.80 28.63
C THR A 15 -4.80 15.01 28.70
N LEU A 16 -4.84 13.69 28.61
CA LEU A 16 -3.65 12.89 28.32
C LEU A 16 -3.98 11.77 27.32
N LEU A 17 -3.51 12.01 26.09
CA LEU A 17 -3.00 11.03 25.14
C LEU A 17 -3.85 9.79 24.86
N THR A 18 -4.83 9.94 23.97
CA THR A 18 -5.10 8.86 23.01
C THR A 18 -3.92 8.76 22.05
N ALA A 19 -2.91 8.00 22.47
CA ALA A 19 -1.80 7.59 21.63
C ALA A 19 -2.34 6.76 20.46
N ILE A 20 -2.29 7.38 19.27
CA ILE A 20 -1.84 6.82 18.00
C ILE A 20 -2.03 5.31 17.85
N ALA A 21 -3.19 4.93 17.34
CA ALA A 21 -3.30 3.75 16.49
C ALA A 21 -4.05 4.18 15.23
N GLN A 22 -3.47 5.12 14.47
CA GLN A 22 -3.70 5.10 13.03
C GLN A 22 -2.99 3.84 12.53
N THR A 23 -3.69 2.71 12.62
CA THR A 23 -3.43 1.55 11.78
C THR A 23 -3.29 2.08 10.37
N GLY A 24 -2.06 2.11 9.88
CA GLY A 24 -1.71 2.66 8.58
C GLY A 24 -2.38 1.85 7.48
N SER A 25 -3.64 2.14 7.17
CA SER A 25 -3.98 2.17 5.77
C SER A 25 -3.19 3.35 5.23
N ALA A 26 -2.20 3.07 4.36
CA ALA A 26 -1.68 4.10 3.51
C ALA A 26 -2.89 4.64 2.75
N GLN A 27 -3.45 5.78 3.19
CA GLN A 27 -4.62 6.36 2.55
C GLN A 27 -4.22 6.57 1.08
N ARG A 28 -4.83 5.77 0.20
CA ARG A 28 -4.50 5.78 -1.21
C ARG A 28 -4.79 7.18 -1.72
N LEU A 29 -3.74 7.87 -2.14
CA LEU A 29 -3.87 9.21 -2.72
C LEU A 29 -4.81 9.13 -3.92
N GLU A 30 -5.81 10.00 -3.95
CA GLU A 30 -6.65 10.18 -5.12
C GLU A 30 -5.79 10.65 -6.30
N LYS A 31 -6.15 10.28 -7.53
CA LYS A 31 -5.29 10.53 -8.72
C LYS A 31 -4.84 11.99 -8.84
N LYS A 32 -5.77 12.94 -8.64
CA LYS A 32 -5.48 14.38 -8.69
C LYS A 32 -4.50 14.80 -7.59
N GLU A 33 -4.73 14.31 -6.37
CA GLU A 33 -3.88 14.59 -5.21
C GLU A 33 -2.48 14.02 -5.42
N PHE A 34 -2.37 12.78 -5.91
CA PHE A 34 -1.10 12.17 -6.26
C PHE A 34 -0.31 13.02 -7.27
N HIS A 35 -0.95 13.46 -8.36
CA HIS A 35 -0.28 14.30 -9.35
C HIS A 35 0.19 15.64 -8.76
N THR A 36 -0.65 16.31 -7.98
CA THR A 36 -0.27 17.56 -7.30
C THR A 36 0.93 17.33 -6.38
N LEU A 37 0.92 16.26 -5.59
CA LEU A 37 1.99 15.93 -4.67
C LEU A 37 3.28 15.56 -5.42
N LEU A 38 3.19 14.76 -6.48
CA LEU A 38 4.34 14.36 -7.30
C LEU A 38 5.05 15.56 -7.93
N MET A 39 4.31 16.59 -8.36
CA MET A 39 4.88 17.78 -8.99
C MET A 39 5.44 18.79 -7.98
N ASN A 40 4.89 18.85 -6.77
CA ASN A 40 5.15 19.96 -5.84
C ASN A 40 5.76 19.56 -4.50
N ALA A 41 6.01 18.26 -4.24
CA ALA A 41 6.57 17.80 -2.98
C ALA A 41 7.91 18.49 -2.68
N LYS A 42 7.96 19.18 -1.55
CA LYS A 42 9.13 19.95 -1.07
C LYS A 42 9.45 19.70 0.39
N THR A 43 8.53 19.10 1.14
CA THR A 43 8.69 18.84 2.57
C THR A 43 8.95 17.35 2.83
N PRO A 44 9.57 17.00 3.98
CA PRO A 44 9.76 15.61 4.37
C PRO A 44 8.45 14.81 4.39
N GLN A 45 7.38 15.42 4.91
CA GLN A 45 6.07 14.78 5.02
C GLN A 45 5.45 14.47 3.65
N GLU A 46 5.57 15.38 2.67
CA GLU A 46 5.06 15.15 1.32
C GLU A 46 5.80 14.01 0.62
N HIS A 47 7.12 13.95 0.77
CA HIS A 47 7.90 12.83 0.25
C HIS A 47 7.54 11.50 0.95
N GLN A 48 7.32 11.50 2.26
CA GLN A 48 6.83 10.30 2.98
C GLN A 48 5.47 9.82 2.46
N ARG A 49 4.56 10.73 2.12
CA ARG A 49 3.27 10.38 1.52
C ARG A 49 3.42 9.74 0.13
N LEU A 50 4.32 10.26 -0.71
CA LEU A 50 4.64 9.63 -1.99
C LEU A 50 5.28 8.26 -1.81
N ALA A 51 6.18 8.11 -0.84
CA ALA A 51 6.79 6.82 -0.52
C ALA A 51 5.74 5.77 -0.10
N ALA A 52 4.81 6.16 0.79
CA ALA A 52 3.72 5.29 1.21
C ALA A 52 2.81 4.89 0.04
N HIS A 53 2.51 5.82 -0.87
CA HIS A 53 1.73 5.52 -2.08
C HIS A 53 2.41 4.48 -2.96
N TYR A 54 3.70 4.67 -3.27
CA TYR A 54 4.44 3.73 -4.11
C TYR A 54 4.62 2.37 -3.44
N ARG A 55 4.78 2.31 -2.12
CA ARG A 55 4.83 1.04 -1.39
C ARG A 55 3.52 0.27 -1.48
N ALA A 56 2.40 0.95 -1.27
CA ALA A 56 1.07 0.34 -1.43
C ALA A 56 0.84 -0.16 -2.87
N GLU A 57 1.35 0.55 -3.88
CA GLU A 57 1.28 0.09 -5.27
C GLU A 57 2.20 -1.11 -5.54
N ALA A 58 3.39 -1.16 -4.95
CA ALA A 58 4.28 -2.33 -5.01
C ALA A 58 3.61 -3.58 -4.39
N GLU A 59 2.93 -3.42 -3.25
CA GLU A 59 2.17 -4.48 -2.59
C GLU A 59 1.01 -4.98 -3.47
N ARG A 60 0.24 -4.06 -4.08
CA ARG A 60 -0.83 -4.42 -5.02
C ARG A 60 -0.29 -5.22 -6.21
N LEU A 61 0.77 -4.74 -6.85
CA LEU A 61 1.38 -5.40 -7.99
C LEU A 61 1.95 -6.78 -7.62
N ASN A 62 2.49 -6.94 -6.40
CA ASN A 62 2.90 -8.25 -5.90
C ASN A 62 1.72 -9.20 -5.67
N SER A 63 0.56 -8.67 -5.25
CA SER A 63 -0.67 -9.47 -5.15
C SER A 63 -1.12 -9.95 -6.53
N GLU A 64 -1.17 -9.06 -7.53
CA GLU A 64 -1.55 -9.44 -8.90
C GLU A 64 -0.55 -10.43 -9.52
N ALA A 65 0.75 -10.28 -9.24
CA ALA A 65 1.74 -11.27 -9.64
C ALA A 65 1.44 -12.66 -9.06
N LYS A 66 1.09 -12.71 -7.77
CA LYS A 66 0.76 -13.96 -7.08
C LYS A 66 -0.51 -14.61 -7.64
N GLU A 67 -1.55 -13.84 -7.92
CA GLU A 67 -2.78 -14.34 -8.55
C GLU A 67 -2.46 -15.00 -9.90
N HIS A 68 -1.62 -14.36 -10.72
CA HIS A 68 -1.19 -14.94 -11.99
C HIS A 68 -0.25 -16.16 -11.83
N GLU A 69 0.60 -16.20 -10.80
CA GLU A 69 1.40 -17.39 -10.45
C GLU A 69 0.48 -18.59 -10.11
N GLU A 70 -0.59 -18.34 -9.34
CA GLU A 70 -1.60 -19.35 -8.98
C GLU A 70 -2.39 -19.82 -10.21
N MET A 71 -2.76 -18.91 -11.12
CA MET A 71 -3.40 -19.28 -12.40
C MET A 71 -2.48 -20.15 -13.28
N ALA A 72 -1.19 -19.79 -13.37
CA ALA A 72 -0.22 -20.57 -14.12
C ALA A 72 -0.11 -22.00 -13.56
N GLU A 73 -0.10 -22.13 -12.24
CA GLU A 73 -0.08 -23.43 -11.57
C GLU A 73 -1.36 -24.25 -11.81
N MET A 74 -2.53 -23.58 -11.86
CA MET A 74 -3.79 -24.23 -12.22
C MET A 74 -3.79 -24.77 -13.65
N TYR A 75 -3.27 -24.01 -14.61
CA TYR A 75 -3.12 -24.48 -15.99
C TYR A 75 -2.13 -25.63 -16.11
N ARG A 76 -1.02 -25.56 -15.37
CA ARG A 76 -0.02 -26.63 -15.32
C ARG A 76 -0.60 -27.94 -14.78
N LYS A 77 -1.42 -27.86 -13.73
CA LYS A 77 -2.07 -29.03 -13.08
C LYS A 77 -3.23 -29.61 -13.89
N ASN A 78 -3.93 -28.77 -14.65
CA ASN A 78 -5.11 -29.17 -15.41
C ASN A 78 -4.93 -28.86 -16.91
N PRO A 79 -4.02 -29.56 -17.60
CA PRO A 79 -3.78 -29.31 -19.02
C PRO A 79 -5.02 -29.72 -19.83
N GLY A 80 -5.75 -28.74 -20.36
CA GLY A 80 -6.91 -28.97 -21.20
C GLY A 80 -7.42 -27.70 -21.90
N GLY A 81 -8.33 -27.89 -22.85
CA GLY A 81 -9.02 -26.79 -23.53
C GLY A 81 -8.10 -25.85 -24.33
N PRO A 82 -8.58 -24.63 -24.65
CA PRO A 82 -7.81 -23.64 -25.41
C PRO A 82 -6.50 -23.22 -24.72
N ALA A 83 -6.45 -23.18 -23.38
CA ALA A 83 -5.27 -22.78 -22.62
C ALA A 83 -4.09 -23.74 -22.84
N ALA A 84 -4.34 -25.05 -22.90
CA ALA A 84 -3.29 -26.02 -23.22
C ALA A 84 -2.82 -25.95 -24.69
N LYS A 85 -3.71 -25.59 -25.61
CA LYS A 85 -3.39 -25.42 -27.04
C LYS A 85 -2.65 -24.12 -27.33
N HIS A 86 -2.85 -23.09 -26.50
CA HIS A 86 -2.29 -21.76 -26.68
C HIS A 86 -1.63 -21.25 -25.38
N PRO A 87 -0.57 -21.93 -24.88
CA PRO A 87 0.00 -21.64 -23.57
C PRO A 87 0.54 -20.21 -23.41
N TYR A 88 0.97 -19.59 -24.50
CA TYR A 88 1.48 -18.21 -24.54
C TYR A 88 0.38 -17.14 -24.68
N ALA A 89 -0.80 -17.51 -25.17
CA ALA A 89 -1.90 -16.55 -25.38
C ALA A 89 -2.86 -16.52 -24.19
N THR A 90 -3.18 -17.68 -23.62
CA THR A 90 -4.21 -17.81 -22.57
C THR A 90 -3.88 -18.84 -21.49
N GLY A 91 -2.77 -19.56 -21.59
CA GLY A 91 -2.42 -20.66 -20.69
C GLY A 91 -1.32 -20.34 -19.68
N GLU A 92 -0.58 -21.39 -19.27
CA GLU A 92 0.44 -21.29 -18.21
C GLU A 92 1.47 -20.19 -18.51
N GLN A 93 2.05 -20.20 -19.71
CA GLN A 93 3.15 -19.30 -20.03
C GLN A 93 2.68 -17.84 -20.06
N HIS A 94 1.49 -17.59 -20.62
CA HIS A 94 0.84 -16.29 -20.58
C HIS A 94 0.77 -15.72 -19.15
N CYS A 95 0.27 -16.52 -18.20
CA CYS A 95 0.18 -16.10 -16.81
C CYS A 95 1.56 -15.91 -16.16
N ARG A 96 2.55 -16.77 -16.46
CA ARG A 96 3.93 -16.60 -15.97
C ARG A 96 4.55 -15.28 -16.45
N ASP A 97 4.33 -14.92 -17.71
CA ASP A 97 4.84 -13.67 -18.28
C ASP A 97 4.19 -12.44 -17.64
N ILE A 98 2.88 -12.49 -17.41
CA ILE A 98 2.16 -11.41 -16.71
C ILE A 98 2.67 -11.29 -15.26
N ALA A 99 2.77 -12.40 -14.52
CA ALA A 99 3.30 -12.40 -13.16
C ALA A 99 4.69 -11.76 -13.09
N LYS A 100 5.60 -12.16 -14.01
CA LYS A 100 6.94 -11.58 -14.11
C LYS A 100 6.91 -10.05 -14.31
N ARG A 101 6.05 -9.55 -15.21
CA ARG A 101 5.90 -8.11 -15.47
C ARG A 101 5.37 -7.36 -14.26
N TYR A 102 4.45 -7.97 -13.52
CA TYR A 102 3.96 -7.41 -12.26
C TYR A 102 5.05 -7.36 -11.19
N ARG A 103 5.87 -8.41 -11.03
CA ARG A 103 7.03 -8.40 -10.12
C ARG A 103 8.03 -7.31 -10.48
N GLU A 104 8.36 -7.16 -11.76
CA GLU A 104 9.25 -6.10 -12.24
C GLU A 104 8.69 -4.71 -11.96
N SER A 105 7.39 -4.53 -12.14
CA SER A 105 6.70 -3.28 -11.86
C SER A 105 6.66 -2.98 -10.36
N ALA A 106 6.40 -4.01 -9.53
CA ALA A 106 6.43 -3.89 -8.07
C ALA A 106 7.83 -3.47 -7.59
N ALA A 107 8.89 -4.04 -8.15
CA ALA A 107 10.26 -3.66 -7.83
C ALA A 107 10.56 -2.19 -8.19
N LYS A 108 10.05 -1.70 -9.33
CA LYS A 108 10.17 -0.28 -9.72
C LYS A 108 9.41 0.63 -8.75
N MET A 109 8.20 0.24 -8.32
CA MET A 109 7.44 1.01 -7.33
C MET A 109 8.17 1.03 -5.97
N GLN A 110 8.75 -0.08 -5.53
CA GLN A 110 9.55 -0.14 -4.31
C GLN A 110 10.80 0.77 -4.40
N ALA A 111 11.44 0.83 -5.57
CA ALA A 111 12.55 1.73 -5.81
C ALA A 111 12.13 3.21 -5.73
N LEU A 112 10.97 3.57 -6.28
CA LEU A 112 10.40 4.92 -6.14
C LEU A 112 10.04 5.24 -4.69
N ALA A 113 9.50 4.28 -3.95
CA ALA A 113 9.21 4.46 -2.52
C ALA A 113 10.50 4.80 -1.75
N THR A 114 11.56 4.00 -1.98
CA THR A 114 12.88 4.20 -1.36
C THR A 114 13.47 5.57 -1.73
N LEU A 115 13.38 5.96 -3.00
CA LEU A 115 13.83 7.26 -3.48
C LEU A 115 13.15 8.41 -2.72
N HIS A 116 11.83 8.33 -2.52
CA HIS A 116 11.07 9.32 -1.79
C HIS A 116 11.37 9.33 -0.29
N GLU A 117 11.62 8.17 0.34
CA GLU A 117 12.10 8.10 1.73
C GLU A 117 13.45 8.81 1.90
N ASP A 118 14.35 8.62 0.95
CA ASP A 118 15.67 9.26 0.99
C ASP A 118 15.59 10.77 0.74
N MET A 119 14.68 11.23 -0.12
CA MET A 119 14.39 12.66 -0.25
C MET A 119 13.80 13.22 1.05
N ALA A 120 12.89 12.51 1.70
CA ALA A 120 12.33 12.95 2.98
C ALA A 120 13.40 13.14 4.07
N LYS A 121 14.44 12.28 4.10
CA LYS A 121 15.56 12.40 5.05
C LYS A 121 16.49 13.59 4.74
N LYS A 122 16.59 13.99 3.47
CA LYS A 122 17.52 15.04 3.00
C LYS A 122 16.91 16.43 3.05
N THR A 123 15.60 16.52 2.89
CA THR A 123 14.84 17.76 3.00
C THR A 123 14.76 18.19 4.47
N LYS A 124 14.99 19.48 4.74
CA LYS A 124 14.95 20.09 6.08
C LYS A 124 13.64 20.82 6.31
#